data_AF-A0A2E0M064-F1
#
_entry.id   AF-A0A2E0M064-F1
#
_cell.length_a   1.000
_cell.length_b   1.000
_cell.length_c   1.000
_cell.angle_alpha   90.00
_cell.angle_beta   90.00
_cell.angle_gamma   90.00
#
_symmetry.space_group_name_H-M   'P 1'
#
loop_
_entity.id
_entity.type
_entity.pdbx_description
1 polymer ?
#
loop_
_entity_poly.entity_id
_entity_poly.type
_entity_poly.pdbx_seq_one_letter_code
_entity_poly.pdbx_strand_id
1 'polypeptide(L)'
;MKLTIRQKIVARDDRTVFILSGHDLAGSEIYCVLSVAIDRLEPCLEALDRDGFEPAAWGEVLVHGIGRPSDFQLNGIKERFGLVE
;
A
#
# COMPACT_ATOMS: atom_id res chain seq x y z
N MET A 1 12.97 -3.25 -8.97
CA MET A 1 11.71 -3.82 -8.46
C MET A 1 10.59 -2.88 -8.87
N LYS A 2 9.54 -3.37 -9.53
CA LYS A 2 8.39 -2.55 -9.96
C LYS A 2 7.17 -2.98 -9.13
N LEU A 3 6.64 -2.04 -8.34
CA LEU A 3 5.42 -2.23 -7.56
C LEU A 3 4.23 -1.70 -8.37
N THR A 4 3.09 -2.35 -8.28
CA THR A 4 1.82 -1.92 -8.88
C THR A 4 0.75 -1.86 -7.81
N ILE A 5 -0.21 -0.95 -7.97
CA ILE A 5 -1.41 -0.96 -7.12
C ILE A 5 -2.26 -2.13 -7.56
N ARG A 6 -2.46 -3.09 -6.66
CA ARG A 6 -3.40 -4.19 -6.89
C ARG A 6 -4.81 -3.85 -6.46
N GLN A 7 -4.92 -3.05 -5.41
CA GLN A 7 -6.19 -2.67 -4.83
C GLN A 7 -6.05 -1.35 -4.09
N LYS A 8 -6.95 -0.41 -4.37
CA LYS A 8 -7.21 0.75 -3.51
C LYS A 8 -8.25 0.32 -2.49
N ILE A 9 -7.89 0.30 -1.21
CA ILE A 9 -8.81 -0.18 -0.19
C ILE A 9 -9.63 0.98 0.39
N VAL A 10 -9.05 2.18 0.54
CA VAL A 10 -9.63 3.22 1.43
C VAL A 10 -9.24 4.63 1.02
N ALA A 11 -10.19 5.58 1.07
CA ALA A 11 -9.89 6.99 1.32
C ALA A 11 -10.72 7.49 2.54
N ARG A 12 -10.06 8.09 3.53
CA ARG A 12 -10.68 8.93 4.58
C ARG A 12 -10.13 10.34 4.47
N ASP A 13 -10.80 11.31 5.08
CA ASP A 13 -10.69 12.75 4.82
C ASP A 13 -9.25 13.31 4.73
N ASP A 14 -8.25 12.65 5.33
CA ASP A 14 -6.84 13.03 5.28
C ASP A 14 -5.88 11.95 4.70
N ARG A 15 -6.32 10.71 4.46
CA ARG A 15 -5.45 9.57 4.11
C ARG A 15 -6.09 8.56 3.17
N THR A 16 -5.25 7.98 2.31
CA THR A 16 -5.61 6.89 1.41
C THR A 16 -4.74 5.65 1.70
N VAL A 17 -5.35 4.46 1.73
CA VAL A 17 -4.64 3.19 1.97
C VAL A 17 -4.64 2.32 0.70
N PHE A 18 -3.45 1.85 0.32
CA PHE A 18 -3.21 1.03 -0.86
C PHE A 18 -2.64 -0.33 -0.49
N ILE A 19 -3.06 -1.38 -1.21
CA ILE A 19 -2.25 -2.59 -1.35
C ILE A 19 -1.42 -2.45 -2.61
N LEU A 20 -0.11 -2.35 -2.40
CA LEU A 20 0.89 -2.49 -3.44
C LEU A 20 1.29 -3.97 -3.53
N SER A 21 1.48 -4.44 -4.75
CA SER A 21 2.02 -5.77 -5.03
C SER A 21 3.13 -5.68 -6.04
N GLY A 22 4.07 -6.63 -6.01
CA GLY A 22 5.10 -6.74 -7.04
C GLY A 22 5.85 -8.05 -6.91
N HIS A 23 7.03 -8.10 -7.52
CA HIS A 23 7.94 -9.23 -7.38
C HIS A 23 9.31 -8.74 -6.91
N ASP A 24 9.93 -9.47 -5.99
CA ASP A 24 11.31 -9.23 -5.59
C ASP A 24 12.31 -9.68 -6.69
N LEU A 25 13.61 -9.54 -6.44
CA LEU A 25 14.65 -9.96 -7.39
C LEU A 25 14.72 -11.48 -7.58
N ALA A 26 14.17 -12.26 -6.65
CA ALA A 26 14.07 -13.71 -6.73
C ALA A 26 12.79 -14.17 -7.47
N GLY A 27 11.91 -13.23 -7.85
CA GLY A 27 10.64 -13.52 -8.50
C GLY A 27 9.52 -13.90 -7.52
N SER A 28 9.71 -13.72 -6.21
CA SER A 28 8.66 -13.96 -5.20
C SER A 28 7.63 -12.85 -5.27
N GLU A 29 6.35 -13.20 -5.26
CA GLU A 29 5.27 -12.21 -5.09
C GLU A 29 5.44 -11.54 -3.72
N ILE A 30 5.39 -10.22 -3.68
CA ILE A 30 5.44 -9.42 -2.45
C ILE A 30 4.28 -8.45 -2.39
N TYR A 31 3.93 -8.05 -1.18
CA TYR A 31 2.92 -7.01 -0.95
C TYR A 31 3.37 -6.01 0.10
N CYS A 32 2.81 -4.80 0.01
CA CYS A 32 2.96 -3.73 0.99
C CYS A 32 1.63 -3.00 1.12
N VAL A 33 1.13 -2.83 2.35
CA VAL A 33 -0.01 -1.96 2.61
C VAL A 33 0.51 -0.61 3.08
N LEU A 34 0.22 0.43 2.29
CA LEU A 34 0.75 1.77 2.46
C LEU A 34 -0.38 2.75 2.78
N SER A 35 -0.24 3.54 3.84
CA SER A 35 -1.09 4.68 4.16
C SER A 35 -0.42 5.99 3.72
N VAL A 36 -1.04 6.72 2.80
CA VAL A 36 -0.52 7.95 2.20
C VAL A 36 -1.45 9.10 2.57
N ALA A 37 -0.89 10.25 2.97
CA ALA A 37 -1.67 11.46 3.19
C ALA A 37 -2.29 11.97 1.86
N ILE A 38 -3.50 12.51 1.90
CA ILE A 38 -4.26 12.85 0.69
C ILE A 38 -3.57 13.93 -0.16
N ASP A 39 -2.87 14.86 0.49
CA ASP A 39 -2.07 15.91 -0.14
C ASP A 39 -0.79 15.39 -0.83
N ARG A 40 -0.36 14.17 -0.48
CA ARG A 40 0.78 13.47 -1.10
C ARG A 40 0.36 12.37 -2.06
N LEU A 41 -0.94 12.17 -2.24
CA LEU A 41 -1.47 11.06 -3.02
C LEU A 41 -1.01 11.12 -4.47
N GLU A 42 -1.29 12.23 -5.17
CA GLU A 42 -0.93 12.40 -6.58
C GLU A 42 0.59 12.24 -6.81
N PRO A 43 1.48 12.93 -6.06
CA PRO A 43 2.92 12.70 -6.14
C PRO A 43 3.35 11.25 -5.88
N CYS A 44 2.70 10.56 -4.94
CA CYS A 44 2.98 9.16 -4.63
C CYS A 44 2.64 8.24 -5.81
N LEU A 45 1.50 8.49 -6.48
CA LEU A 45 1.08 7.71 -7.66
C LEU A 45 2.05 7.93 -8.83
N GLU A 46 2.45 9.17 -9.08
CA GLU A 46 3.45 9.48 -10.12
C GLU A 46 4.82 8.83 -9.84
N ALA A 47 5.21 8.73 -8.58
CA ALA A 47 6.46 8.09 -8.18
C ALA A 47 6.39 6.56 -8.28
N LEU A 48 5.21 5.97 -8.08
CA LEU A 48 5.01 4.52 -8.17
C LEU A 48 5.34 3.98 -9.57
N ASP A 49 5.07 4.78 -10.60
CA ASP A 49 5.34 4.40 -12.00
C ASP A 49 6.83 4.47 -12.38
N ARG A 50 7.68 5.05 -11.50
CA ARG A 50 9.12 5.17 -11.71
C ARG A 50 9.87 3.97 -11.12
N ASP A 51 11.01 3.64 -11.71
CA ASP A 51 11.90 2.64 -11.12
C ASP A 51 12.43 3.12 -9.77
N GLY A 52 12.44 2.21 -8.78
CA GLY A 52 13.00 2.48 -7.45
C GLY A 52 12.00 3.07 -6.44
N PHE A 53 10.69 2.92 -6.67
CA PHE A 53 9.69 3.34 -5.69
C PHE A 53 9.92 2.71 -4.30
N GLU A 54 10.07 3.56 -3.29
CA GLU A 54 10.24 3.17 -1.89
C GLU A 54 8.98 3.56 -1.09
N PRO A 55 8.13 2.59 -0.67
CA PRO A 55 6.87 2.90 0.00
C PRO A 55 7.01 3.79 1.24
N ALA A 56 8.05 3.54 2.06
CA ALA A 56 8.29 4.28 3.29
C ALA A 56 8.61 5.78 3.07
N ALA A 57 9.05 6.18 1.88
CA ALA A 57 9.28 7.58 1.56
C ALA A 57 7.98 8.37 1.33
N TRP A 58 6.89 7.67 0.98
CA TRP A 58 5.62 8.28 0.56
C TRP A 58 4.51 8.17 1.61
N GLY A 59 4.67 7.29 2.59
CA GLY A 59 3.65 7.07 3.61
C GLY A 59 4.08 6.12 4.72
N GLU A 60 3.11 5.75 5.55
CA GLU A 60 3.29 4.77 6.62
C GLU A 60 3.07 3.36 6.06
N VAL A 61 4.09 2.52 6.14
CA VAL A 61 3.96 1.08 5.84
C VAL A 61 3.27 0.41 7.02
N LEU A 62 2.03 -0.03 6.79
CA LEU A 62 1.21 -0.68 7.82
C LEU A 62 1.57 -2.16 7.97
N VAL A 63 1.84 -2.83 6.84
CA VAL A 63 2.28 -4.22 6.79
C VAL A 63 2.98 -4.49 5.47
N HIS A 64 3.94 -5.42 5.47
CA HIS A 64 4.61 -5.91 4.27
C HIS A 64 4.92 -7.40 4.41
N GLY A 65 5.06 -8.10 3.29
CA GLY A 65 5.37 -9.53 3.31
C GLY A 65 5.47 -10.16 1.93
N ILE A 66 5.71 -11.47 1.93
CA ILE A 66 5.72 -12.32 0.74
C ILE A 66 4.31 -12.88 0.53
N GLY A 67 3.85 -12.93 -0.72
CA GLY A 67 2.55 -13.43 -1.14
C GLY A 67 1.46 -12.35 -1.07
N ARG A 68 0.42 -12.60 -0.26
CA ARG A 68 -0.75 -11.73 -0.15
C ARG A 68 -1.06 -11.42 1.32
N PRO A 69 -1.60 -10.23 1.64
CA PRO A 69 -2.07 -9.95 2.99
C PRO A 69 -3.22 -10.88 3.37
N SER A 70 -3.26 -11.33 4.63
CA SER A 70 -4.35 -12.14 5.15
C SER A 70 -5.58 -11.28 5.47
N ASP A 71 -6.76 -11.89 5.47
CA ASP A 71 -8.01 -11.20 5.84
C ASP A 71 -7.93 -10.60 7.25
N PHE A 72 -7.27 -11.29 8.19
CA PHE A 72 -7.05 -10.78 9.54
C PHE A 72 -6.26 -9.45 9.53
N GLN A 73 -5.20 -9.35 8.71
CA GLN A 73 -4.42 -8.12 8.58
C GLN A 73 -5.25 -7.00 7.95
N LEU A 74 -5.99 -7.31 6.89
CA LEU A 74 -6.83 -6.33 6.20
C LEU A 74 -7.96 -5.82 7.08
N ASN A 75 -8.59 -6.70 7.87
CA ASN A 75 -9.64 -6.33 8.82
C ASN A 75 -9.09 -5.46 9.95
N GLY A 76 -7.92 -5.79 10.53
CA GLY A 76 -7.29 -4.93 11.53
C GLY A 76 -6.95 -3.53 11.00
N ILE A 77 -6.54 -3.42 9.73
CA ILE A 77 -6.33 -2.13 9.07
C ILE A 77 -7.67 -1.42 8.89
N LYS A 78 -8.71 -2.10 8.39
CA LYS A 78 -10.05 -1.53 8.26
C LYS A 78 -10.56 -0.95 9.57
N GLU A 79 -10.49 -1.72 10.67
CA GLU A 79 -10.88 -1.29 12.01
C GLU A 79 -10.07 -0.08 12.51
N ARG A 80 -8.74 -0.09 12.36
CA ARG A 80 -7.86 1.03 12.75
C ARG A 80 -8.24 2.33 12.05
N PHE A 81 -8.60 2.24 10.77
CA PHE A 81 -9.06 3.38 9.99
C PHE A 81 -10.58 3.55 10.05
N GLY A 82 -11.30 2.85 10.94
CA GLY A 82 -12.73 2.97 11.21
C GLY A 82 -13.68 2.51 10.10
N LEU A 83 -13.18 1.74 9.13
CA LEU A 83 -13.90 1.27 7.94
C LEU A 83 -14.62 -0.04 8.26
N VAL A 84 -15.59 0.06 9.13
CA VAL A 84 -16.54 -1.02 9.33
C VAL A 84 -17.64 -0.79 8.29
N GLU A 85 -17.81 -1.72 7.35
CA GLU A 85 -18.96 -1.75 6.43
C GLU A 85 -20.28 -1.83 7.21
#